data_AF-A0A651FVQ9-F1
#
_entry.id   AF-A0A651FVQ9-F1
#
_cell.length_a   1.000
_cell.length_b   1.000
_cell.length_c   1.000
_cell.angle_alpha   90.00
_cell.angle_beta   90.00
_cell.angle_gamma   90.00
#
_symmetry.space_group_name_H-M   'P 1'
#
loop_
_entity.id
_entity.type
_entity.pdbx_description
1 polymer ?
#
loop_
_entity_poly.entity_id
_entity_poly.type
_entity_poly.pdbx_seq_one_letter_code
_entity_poly.pdbx_strand_id
1 'polypeptide(L)'
;MRIIACLSHVIHCPSAWSRLHGSRILVMLCCTVIAITAITATEQSHGEEASGLRIEYFKDRDLQESLGVQLHPGPWIENRRELTFYDDRPRAEAVCWTGNLHVPADGTYQFHYRVDYALKVWIGEELVIDEPRYHNQMKSTDLELTAGPHPIRVEYISGGNGLQMFWESNDLQRQRLDQAHLTTPPWSDMRLVDREAFHLEGPQADQRVSGLRGRYFAGEHFEQLVHQQRDTHVSILGNFPIPSGRLEQFSARWSGVLEVPQDGTYTFAWQSGADLWMEIGHRRVVSTGVGEGSVEVELSQGLHPLSIVHSHDDGNAYLQMHWHGPGVDEQVLGGKHVSTLPWDDMQDAKPMLILIMTGHSNMRGTIPDGIDSYHPRTWEYRPDRMARWRRVHTDKSGMGPLLKELAEANPGVQFGAVKITRDSGTLQDDFTQGNRTYRQLIDEGLVAQEGHRIAAVVTKIGWLETRGHGSPLTVLEDFGNMIDGFRDEFNDPHLPFVLSQVVESNDSQENDTWHAVRAAINRVPQFRDNVVIVPANQELIDHHHYNAEGYQLWAAQATEQIQEVGLVEHRLADDHGMSIEQPAVTSVEPSPQGTIIVKAELEQATQPRD
;
A
#
# COMPACT_ATOMS: atom_id res chain seq x y z
N MET A 1 36.43 -2.88 -18.71
CA MET A 1 37.64 -2.21 -19.26
C MET A 1 38.86 -2.17 -18.33
N ARG A 2 38.87 -1.52 -17.15
CA ARG A 2 40.12 -1.28 -16.37
C ARG A 2 40.97 -2.54 -16.06
N ILE A 3 40.34 -3.69 -15.80
CA ILE A 3 41.05 -4.97 -15.56
C ILE A 3 41.88 -5.42 -16.78
N ILE A 4 41.37 -5.21 -18.00
CA ILE A 4 42.07 -5.55 -19.26
C ILE A 4 43.36 -4.72 -19.37
N ALA A 5 43.31 -3.43 -19.05
CA ALA A 5 44.49 -2.55 -19.08
C ALA A 5 45.60 -2.96 -18.09
N CYS A 6 45.23 -3.50 -16.93
CA CYS A 6 46.19 -4.09 -15.97
C CYS A 6 46.84 -5.36 -16.53
N LEU A 7 46.05 -6.27 -17.12
CA LEU A 7 46.57 -7.50 -17.74
C LEU A 7 47.51 -7.19 -18.92
N SER A 8 47.19 -6.18 -19.74
CA SER A 8 48.08 -5.72 -20.83
C SER A 8 49.47 -5.29 -20.34
N HIS A 9 49.57 -4.67 -19.16
CA HIS A 9 50.85 -4.23 -18.59
C HIS A 9 51.74 -5.39 -18.11
N VAL A 10 51.16 -6.47 -17.58
CA VAL A 10 51.91 -7.65 -17.11
C VAL A 10 52.58 -8.37 -18.28
N ILE A 11 51.90 -8.45 -19.43
CA ILE A 11 52.39 -9.12 -20.64
C ILE A 11 53.61 -8.39 -21.25
N HIS A 12 53.65 -7.05 -21.18
CA HIS A 12 54.64 -6.22 -21.88
C HIS A 12 55.90 -5.86 -21.07
N CYS A 13 56.18 -6.53 -19.94
CA CYS A 13 57.34 -6.24 -19.09
C CYS A 13 58.41 -7.35 -19.12
N PRO A 14 59.47 -7.26 -19.95
CA PRO A 14 60.40 -8.37 -20.19
C PRO A 14 61.21 -8.82 -18.97
N SER A 15 61.44 -7.92 -18.00
CA SER A 15 62.26 -8.19 -16.82
C SER A 15 61.60 -9.16 -15.82
N ALA A 16 60.27 -9.26 -15.82
CA ALA A 16 59.51 -10.13 -14.91
C ALA A 16 59.69 -11.64 -15.21
N TRP A 17 59.91 -12.00 -16.47
CA TRP A 17 59.91 -13.39 -16.94
C TRP A 17 61.11 -14.23 -16.47
N SER A 18 62.17 -13.59 -16.01
CA SER A 18 63.43 -14.23 -15.58
C SER A 18 63.35 -15.04 -14.27
N ARG A 19 62.21 -15.00 -13.54
CA ARG A 19 62.09 -15.57 -12.19
C ARG A 19 60.95 -16.59 -11.99
N LEU A 20 60.27 -17.02 -13.05
CA LEU A 20 59.14 -17.97 -12.97
C LEU A 20 59.46 -19.28 -13.69
N HIS A 21 59.52 -20.39 -12.93
CA HIS A 21 59.60 -21.73 -13.52
C HIS A 21 58.30 -22.08 -14.28
N GLY A 22 58.44 -22.78 -15.41
CA GLY A 22 57.37 -22.97 -16.40
C GLY A 22 56.04 -23.52 -15.85
N SER A 23 56.07 -24.36 -14.81
CA SER A 23 54.87 -24.87 -14.15
C SER A 23 53.95 -23.77 -13.61
N ARG A 24 54.50 -22.64 -13.14
CA ARG A 24 53.70 -21.48 -12.68
C ARG A 24 53.07 -20.71 -13.84
N ILE A 25 53.74 -20.65 -14.99
CA ILE A 25 53.21 -20.01 -16.20
C ILE A 25 52.03 -20.84 -16.75
N LEU A 26 52.15 -22.17 -16.75
CA LEU A 26 51.06 -23.06 -17.18
C LEU A 26 49.82 -22.95 -16.28
N VAL A 27 50.00 -22.93 -14.95
CA VAL A 27 48.89 -22.71 -14.01
C VAL A 27 48.25 -21.34 -14.22
N MET A 28 49.03 -20.28 -14.37
CA MET A 28 48.51 -18.93 -14.59
C MET A 28 47.72 -18.83 -15.90
N LEU A 29 48.20 -19.45 -16.98
CA LEU A 29 47.46 -19.55 -18.24
C LEU A 29 46.16 -20.34 -18.10
N CYS A 30 46.16 -21.50 -17.42
CA CYS A 30 44.93 -22.25 -17.15
C CYS A 30 43.93 -21.43 -16.34
N CYS A 31 44.37 -20.72 -15.29
CA CYS A 31 43.50 -19.84 -14.51
C CYS A 31 42.95 -18.67 -15.35
N THR A 32 43.76 -18.06 -16.23
CA THR A 32 43.27 -17.01 -17.13
C THR A 32 42.27 -17.55 -18.16
N VAL A 33 42.51 -18.74 -18.73
CA VAL A 33 41.56 -19.38 -19.65
C VAL A 33 40.25 -19.70 -18.93
N ILE A 34 40.30 -20.37 -17.76
CA ILE A 34 39.11 -20.71 -16.96
C ILE A 34 38.33 -19.44 -16.56
N ALA A 35 39.02 -18.36 -16.17
CA ALA A 35 38.37 -17.09 -15.88
C ALA A 35 37.69 -16.49 -17.12
N ILE A 36 38.30 -16.56 -18.31
CA ILE A 36 37.69 -16.11 -19.56
C ILE A 36 36.47 -16.97 -19.91
N THR A 37 36.55 -18.31 -19.85
CA THR A 37 35.38 -19.17 -20.12
C THR A 37 34.24 -18.94 -19.12
N ALA A 38 34.57 -18.73 -17.84
CA ALA A 38 33.58 -18.39 -16.82
C ALA A 38 32.91 -17.04 -17.11
N ILE A 39 33.68 -16.00 -17.44
CA ILE A 39 33.15 -14.68 -17.81
C ILE A 39 32.24 -14.79 -19.04
N THR A 40 32.65 -15.48 -20.11
CA THR A 40 31.80 -15.66 -21.29
C THR A 40 30.55 -16.51 -21.01
N ALA A 41 30.61 -17.47 -20.08
CA ALA A 41 29.45 -18.24 -19.66
C ALA A 41 28.45 -17.38 -18.88
N THR A 42 28.92 -16.51 -17.98
CA THR A 42 28.06 -15.55 -17.27
C THR A 42 27.50 -14.46 -18.20
N GLU A 43 28.27 -13.97 -19.17
CA GLU A 43 27.78 -13.01 -20.17
C GLU A 43 26.73 -13.63 -21.12
N GLN A 44 26.68 -14.97 -21.26
CA GLN A 44 25.60 -15.66 -21.99
C GLN A 44 24.35 -15.94 -21.15
N SER A 45 24.44 -16.11 -19.83
CA SER A 45 23.28 -16.46 -18.99
C SER A 45 22.40 -15.28 -18.58
N HIS A 46 22.82 -14.04 -18.80
CA HIS A 46 22.08 -12.82 -18.40
C HIS A 46 20.99 -12.37 -19.41
N GLY A 47 20.47 -13.27 -20.26
CA GLY A 47 19.49 -12.89 -21.29
C GLY A 47 18.68 -14.01 -21.92
N GLU A 48 18.60 -15.19 -21.30
CA GLU A 48 17.71 -16.27 -21.74
C GLU A 48 16.43 -16.29 -20.88
N GLU A 49 15.24 -16.31 -21.51
CA GLU A 49 13.98 -16.46 -20.77
C GLU A 49 13.85 -17.88 -20.19
N ALA A 50 13.34 -18.01 -18.96
CA ALA A 50 13.12 -19.32 -18.34
C ALA A 50 11.83 -19.97 -18.86
N SER A 51 11.89 -21.23 -19.30
CA SER A 51 10.70 -21.96 -19.79
C SER A 51 9.70 -22.25 -18.65
N GLY A 52 8.44 -21.86 -18.84
CA GLY A 52 7.39 -21.83 -17.82
C GLY A 52 6.99 -20.40 -17.39
N LEU A 53 6.08 -20.29 -16.43
CA LEU A 53 5.64 -19.01 -15.85
C LEU A 53 6.07 -18.89 -14.37
N ARG A 54 6.40 -17.68 -13.93
CA ARG A 54 6.56 -17.36 -12.50
C ARG A 54 5.20 -17.51 -11.80
N ILE A 55 5.05 -18.53 -10.96
CA ILE A 55 3.91 -18.65 -10.03
C ILE A 55 4.25 -17.94 -8.72
N GLU A 56 3.27 -17.23 -8.17
CA GLU A 56 3.28 -16.67 -6.83
C GLU A 56 2.11 -17.24 -6.03
N TYR A 57 2.38 -17.63 -4.78
CA TYR A 57 1.42 -18.27 -3.88
C TYR A 57 0.96 -17.26 -2.83
N PHE A 58 -0.35 -17.17 -2.55
CA PHE A 58 -0.94 -16.24 -1.60
C PHE A 58 -1.71 -16.95 -0.49
N LYS A 59 -1.56 -16.46 0.74
CA LYS A 59 -2.21 -17.00 1.95
C LYS A 59 -3.70 -16.67 2.00
N ASP A 60 -4.11 -15.56 1.41
CA ASP A 60 -5.48 -15.07 1.30
C ASP A 60 -6.03 -15.19 -0.13
N ARG A 61 -7.29 -14.81 -0.32
CA ARG A 61 -8.04 -14.90 -1.59
C ARG A 61 -7.94 -13.63 -2.43
N ASP A 62 -7.41 -12.55 -1.86
CA ASP A 62 -7.40 -11.20 -2.43
C ASP A 62 -5.98 -10.81 -2.90
N LEU A 63 -5.08 -11.80 -2.92
CA LEU A 63 -3.69 -11.77 -3.36
C LEU A 63 -2.81 -10.75 -2.60
N GLN A 64 -3.04 -10.59 -1.29
CA GLN A 64 -2.40 -9.56 -0.46
C GLN A 64 -1.22 -10.04 0.39
N GLU A 65 -1.12 -11.33 0.71
CA GLU A 65 -0.06 -11.95 1.54
C GLU A 65 0.63 -13.08 0.78
N SER A 66 1.63 -12.72 -0.02
CA SER A 66 2.51 -13.66 -0.72
C SER A 66 3.26 -14.57 0.27
N LEU A 67 3.08 -15.89 0.10
CA LEU A 67 3.82 -16.96 0.77
C LEU A 67 5.20 -17.18 0.11
N GLY A 68 5.33 -16.86 -1.18
CA GLY A 68 6.55 -16.97 -1.98
C GLY A 68 6.28 -17.33 -3.45
N VAL A 69 7.37 -17.45 -4.22
CA VAL A 69 7.35 -17.60 -5.69
C VAL A 69 8.13 -18.83 -6.16
N GLN A 70 7.75 -19.40 -7.31
CA GLN A 70 8.45 -20.51 -7.98
C GLN A 70 8.32 -20.37 -9.51
N LEU A 71 9.06 -21.16 -10.27
CA LEU A 71 8.83 -21.37 -11.71
C LEU A 71 7.88 -22.56 -11.89
N HIS A 72 6.80 -22.39 -12.64
CA HIS A 72 5.78 -23.43 -12.87
C HIS A 72 5.60 -23.71 -14.37
N PRO A 73 5.41 -24.98 -14.81
CA PRO A 73 5.26 -25.31 -16.22
C PRO A 73 4.00 -24.81 -16.94
N GLY A 74 3.24 -23.87 -16.38
CA GLY A 74 2.03 -23.27 -16.97
C GLY A 74 0.90 -23.03 -15.98
N PRO A 75 -0.19 -22.34 -16.38
CA PRO A 75 -1.29 -21.96 -15.49
C PRO A 75 -2.28 -23.12 -15.28
N TRP A 76 -1.87 -24.08 -14.47
CA TRP A 76 -2.68 -25.25 -14.12
C TRP A 76 -2.29 -25.78 -12.73
N ILE A 77 -3.23 -26.44 -12.07
CA ILE A 77 -3.07 -27.13 -10.77
C ILE A 77 -3.87 -28.43 -10.89
N GLU A 78 -3.20 -29.58 -10.88
CA GLU A 78 -3.82 -30.90 -11.03
C GLU A 78 -4.52 -31.34 -9.73
N ASN A 79 -4.00 -30.95 -8.56
CA ASN A 79 -4.70 -31.16 -7.29
C ASN A 79 -4.25 -30.19 -6.17
N ARG A 80 -5.06 -30.13 -5.10
CA ARG A 80 -4.89 -29.22 -3.94
C ARG A 80 -3.57 -29.35 -3.16
N ARG A 81 -2.70 -30.33 -3.44
CA ARG A 81 -1.39 -30.46 -2.78
C ARG A 81 -0.32 -29.56 -3.41
N GLU A 82 -0.41 -29.26 -4.71
CA GLU A 82 0.51 -28.31 -5.39
C GLU A 82 0.41 -26.87 -4.86
N LEU A 83 -0.61 -26.57 -4.04
CA LEU A 83 -0.79 -25.31 -3.31
C LEU A 83 -0.12 -25.32 -1.92
N THR A 84 0.75 -26.29 -1.61
CA THR A 84 1.47 -26.39 -0.33
C THR A 84 2.89 -25.84 -0.50
N PHE A 85 3.16 -24.64 0.03
CA PHE A 85 4.43 -23.94 -0.19
C PHE A 85 5.49 -24.38 0.85
N TYR A 86 6.24 -25.44 0.52
CA TYR A 86 7.02 -26.29 1.45
C TYR A 86 6.13 -27.12 2.40
N ASP A 87 6.59 -28.30 2.81
CA ASP A 87 5.79 -29.34 3.49
C ASP A 87 5.12 -28.87 4.80
N ASP A 88 5.69 -27.87 5.49
CA ASP A 88 5.31 -27.46 6.84
C ASP A 88 4.46 -26.17 6.93
N ARG A 89 4.11 -25.53 5.81
CA ARG A 89 3.40 -24.23 5.80
C ARG A 89 1.89 -24.34 5.52
N PRO A 90 1.08 -23.31 5.89
CA PRO A 90 -0.29 -23.21 5.40
C PRO A 90 -0.34 -23.23 3.87
N ARG A 91 -1.38 -23.86 3.32
CA ARG A 91 -1.63 -23.88 1.87
C ARG A 91 -2.07 -22.51 1.38
N ALA A 92 -1.72 -22.22 0.13
CA ALA A 92 -2.19 -21.04 -0.57
C ALA A 92 -3.71 -21.10 -0.80
N GLU A 93 -4.39 -19.99 -0.57
CA GLU A 93 -5.80 -19.80 -0.94
C GLU A 93 -5.96 -19.19 -2.35
N ALA A 94 -4.94 -18.50 -2.86
CA ALA A 94 -4.85 -18.07 -4.25
C ALA A 94 -3.43 -18.20 -4.83
N VAL A 95 -3.29 -18.17 -6.15
CA VAL A 95 -2.02 -18.09 -6.87
C VAL A 95 -2.13 -17.13 -8.06
N CYS A 96 -1.00 -16.54 -8.47
CA CYS A 96 -0.89 -15.77 -9.71
C CYS A 96 0.29 -16.28 -10.55
N TRP A 97 0.08 -16.58 -11.83
CA TRP A 97 1.14 -16.84 -12.81
C TRP A 97 1.40 -15.59 -13.66
N THR A 98 2.67 -15.33 -13.98
CA THR A 98 3.12 -14.19 -14.79
C THR A 98 4.25 -14.60 -15.75
N GLY A 99 4.26 -14.04 -16.95
CA GLY A 99 5.29 -14.26 -17.98
C GLY A 99 4.81 -13.89 -19.39
N ASN A 100 5.34 -14.57 -20.41
CA ASN A 100 5.03 -14.40 -21.83
C ASN A 100 4.40 -15.68 -22.43
N LEU A 101 3.33 -15.53 -23.20
CA LEU A 101 2.75 -16.52 -24.09
C LEU A 101 3.33 -16.36 -25.50
N HIS A 102 4.00 -17.41 -26.00
CA HIS A 102 4.58 -17.46 -27.33
C HIS A 102 3.59 -18.02 -28.36
N VAL A 103 2.98 -17.11 -29.11
CA VAL A 103 1.99 -17.39 -30.15
C VAL A 103 2.71 -17.76 -31.47
N PRO A 104 2.48 -18.96 -32.05
CA PRO A 104 3.27 -19.45 -33.19
C PRO A 104 2.90 -18.84 -34.54
N ALA A 105 1.66 -18.35 -34.71
CA ALA A 105 1.15 -17.78 -35.96
C ALA A 105 -0.02 -16.82 -35.68
N ASP A 106 -0.27 -15.85 -36.59
CA ASP A 106 -1.41 -14.94 -36.50
C ASP A 106 -2.76 -15.67 -36.59
N GLY A 107 -3.76 -15.28 -35.78
CA GLY A 107 -5.16 -15.64 -35.94
C GLY A 107 -5.91 -15.92 -34.63
N THR A 108 -7.10 -16.51 -34.76
CA THR A 108 -7.97 -16.87 -33.63
C THR A 108 -7.42 -18.07 -32.83
N TYR A 109 -7.23 -17.90 -31.53
CA TYR A 109 -6.94 -18.96 -30.56
C TYR A 109 -8.12 -19.14 -29.62
N GLN A 110 -8.53 -20.40 -29.41
CA GLN A 110 -9.58 -20.76 -28.46
C GLN A 110 -8.94 -21.31 -27.18
N PHE A 111 -9.11 -20.59 -26.08
CA PHE A 111 -8.63 -20.97 -24.75
C PHE A 111 -9.71 -21.74 -24.00
N HIS A 112 -9.44 -22.98 -23.61
CA HIS A 112 -10.35 -23.87 -22.88
C HIS A 112 -9.96 -23.97 -21.42
N TYR A 113 -10.92 -23.82 -20.50
CA TYR A 113 -10.64 -23.83 -19.06
C TYR A 113 -11.69 -24.53 -18.19
N ARG A 114 -11.23 -25.03 -17.04
CA ARG A 114 -12.05 -25.53 -15.91
C ARG A 114 -11.40 -25.05 -14.61
N VAL A 115 -12.19 -24.47 -13.70
CA VAL A 115 -11.69 -23.94 -12.43
C VAL A 115 -12.56 -24.31 -11.22
N ASP A 116 -11.90 -24.57 -10.09
CA ASP A 116 -12.48 -24.58 -8.76
C ASP A 116 -11.58 -23.83 -7.77
N TYR A 117 -11.77 -22.53 -7.49
CA TYR A 117 -13.03 -21.77 -7.51
C TYR A 117 -13.09 -20.70 -8.60
N ALA A 118 -12.26 -19.65 -8.58
CA ALA A 118 -12.35 -18.50 -9.51
C ALA A 118 -11.06 -18.35 -10.34
N LEU A 119 -11.18 -17.84 -11.56
CA LEU A 119 -10.10 -17.70 -12.54
C LEU A 119 -10.20 -16.34 -13.25
N LYS A 120 -9.08 -15.65 -13.40
CA LYS A 120 -8.93 -14.50 -14.29
C LYS A 120 -7.71 -14.66 -15.17
N VAL A 121 -7.79 -14.23 -16.43
CA VAL A 121 -6.69 -14.32 -17.41
C VAL A 121 -6.59 -13.02 -18.18
N TRP A 122 -5.43 -12.36 -18.10
CA TRP A 122 -5.02 -11.31 -19.03
C TRP A 122 -4.14 -11.93 -20.14
N ILE A 123 -4.29 -11.47 -21.38
CA ILE A 123 -3.28 -11.62 -22.43
C ILE A 123 -3.07 -10.25 -23.06
N GLY A 124 -1.83 -9.75 -23.05
CA GLY A 124 -1.56 -8.32 -23.21
C GLY A 124 -2.27 -7.51 -22.13
N GLU A 125 -2.99 -6.47 -22.53
CA GLU A 125 -3.80 -5.62 -21.64
C GLU A 125 -5.27 -6.11 -21.50
N GLU A 126 -5.69 -7.10 -22.29
CA GLU A 126 -7.09 -7.54 -22.35
C GLU A 126 -7.44 -8.61 -21.31
N LEU A 127 -8.57 -8.44 -20.61
CA LEU A 127 -9.14 -9.42 -19.68
C LEU A 127 -9.95 -10.49 -20.44
N VAL A 128 -9.25 -11.53 -20.89
CA VAL A 128 -9.74 -12.60 -21.79
C VAL A 128 -10.71 -13.55 -21.08
N ILE A 129 -10.48 -13.83 -19.79
CA ILE A 129 -11.34 -14.67 -18.94
C ILE A 129 -11.57 -13.95 -17.62
N ASP A 130 -12.84 -13.85 -17.22
CA ASP A 130 -13.27 -13.48 -15.88
C ASP A 130 -14.34 -14.47 -15.38
N GLU A 131 -13.92 -15.44 -14.58
CA GLU A 131 -14.81 -16.42 -13.94
C GLU A 131 -14.80 -16.24 -12.41
N PRO A 132 -15.85 -15.63 -11.82
CA PRO A 132 -15.89 -15.36 -10.40
C PRO A 132 -16.26 -16.57 -9.53
N ARG A 133 -16.56 -17.76 -10.09
CA ARG A 133 -17.00 -18.92 -9.29
C ARG A 133 -16.77 -20.30 -9.93
N TYR A 134 -16.75 -21.32 -9.05
CA TYR A 134 -16.55 -22.73 -9.41
C TYR A 134 -17.49 -23.23 -10.53
N HIS A 135 -16.91 -23.91 -11.52
CA HIS A 135 -17.63 -24.80 -12.42
C HIS A 135 -16.81 -26.04 -12.83
N ASN A 136 -17.47 -27.19 -12.91
CA ASN A 136 -16.84 -28.45 -13.35
C ASN A 136 -16.95 -28.71 -14.87
N GLN A 137 -17.68 -27.87 -15.60
CA GLN A 137 -17.77 -27.94 -17.06
C GLN A 137 -16.50 -27.33 -17.67
N MET A 138 -16.07 -27.82 -18.85
CA MET A 138 -15.05 -27.15 -19.64
C MET A 138 -15.73 -25.98 -20.37
N LYS A 139 -15.21 -24.77 -20.20
CA LYS A 139 -15.60 -23.59 -20.97
C LYS A 139 -14.54 -23.27 -22.02
N SER A 140 -14.87 -22.42 -22.97
CA SER A 140 -13.91 -21.78 -23.86
C SER A 140 -14.20 -20.31 -24.09
N THR A 141 -13.19 -19.58 -24.55
CA THR A 141 -13.27 -18.22 -25.08
C THR A 141 -12.30 -18.06 -26.25
N ASP A 142 -12.59 -17.15 -27.16
CA ASP A 142 -11.84 -16.93 -28.41
C ASP A 142 -11.12 -15.58 -28.36
N LEU A 143 -9.88 -15.53 -28.83
CA LEU A 143 -9.07 -14.30 -28.89
C LEU A 143 -8.24 -14.27 -30.19
N GLU A 144 -8.20 -13.12 -30.86
CA GLU A 144 -7.31 -12.89 -32.00
C GLU A 144 -5.91 -12.51 -31.48
N LEU A 145 -4.88 -13.25 -31.88
CA LEU A 145 -3.49 -12.99 -31.47
C LEU A 145 -2.57 -12.94 -32.69
N THR A 146 -1.61 -12.02 -32.68
CA THR A 146 -0.49 -12.01 -33.63
C THR A 146 0.61 -12.97 -33.21
N ALA A 147 1.44 -13.44 -34.14
CA ALA A 147 2.62 -14.24 -33.83
C ALA A 147 3.63 -13.47 -32.96
N GLY A 148 4.30 -14.18 -32.04
CA GLY A 148 5.29 -13.62 -31.10
C GLY A 148 4.89 -13.72 -29.63
N PRO A 149 5.67 -13.07 -28.73
CA PRO A 149 5.37 -13.04 -27.29
C PRO A 149 4.25 -12.04 -26.96
N HIS A 150 3.30 -12.47 -26.14
CA HIS A 150 2.30 -11.63 -25.49
C HIS A 150 2.43 -11.79 -23.97
N PRO A 151 2.41 -10.71 -23.16
CA PRO A 151 2.33 -10.85 -21.71
C PRO A 151 1.11 -11.69 -21.30
N ILE A 152 1.26 -12.57 -20.32
CA ILE A 152 0.17 -13.38 -19.75
C ILE A 152 0.19 -13.30 -18.22
N ARG A 153 -0.97 -12.97 -17.63
CA ARG A 153 -1.22 -13.02 -16.19
C ARG A 153 -2.42 -13.92 -15.94
N VAL A 154 -2.29 -14.89 -15.03
CA VAL A 154 -3.40 -15.77 -14.63
C VAL A 154 -3.54 -15.77 -13.11
N GLU A 155 -4.69 -15.35 -12.59
CA GLU A 155 -5.00 -15.42 -11.15
C GLU A 155 -6.03 -16.52 -10.88
N TYR A 156 -5.80 -17.32 -9.84
CA TYR A 156 -6.64 -18.47 -9.51
C TYR A 156 -6.85 -18.59 -8.00
N ILE A 157 -8.12 -18.62 -7.57
CA ILE A 157 -8.53 -18.75 -6.16
C ILE A 157 -9.01 -20.18 -5.90
N SER A 158 -8.48 -20.83 -4.87
CA SER A 158 -8.67 -22.27 -4.61
C SER A 158 -10.01 -22.60 -3.93
N GLY A 159 -10.81 -23.42 -4.62
CA GLY A 159 -11.96 -24.17 -4.09
C GLY A 159 -11.62 -25.64 -3.80
N GLY A 160 -10.72 -26.23 -4.59
CA GLY A 160 -10.00 -27.46 -4.23
C GLY A 160 -9.77 -28.49 -5.34
N ASN A 161 -10.59 -28.48 -6.40
CA ASN A 161 -10.48 -29.43 -7.51
C ASN A 161 -9.53 -28.97 -8.64
N GLY A 162 -8.85 -27.83 -8.47
CA GLY A 162 -7.74 -27.42 -9.33
C GLY A 162 -8.10 -26.42 -10.43
N LEU A 163 -7.13 -26.19 -11.32
CA LEU A 163 -7.23 -25.38 -12.53
C LEU A 163 -6.70 -26.20 -13.71
N GLN A 164 -7.46 -26.24 -14.80
CA GLN A 164 -7.01 -26.84 -16.06
C GLN A 164 -7.16 -25.79 -17.18
N MET A 165 -6.09 -25.55 -17.93
CA MET A 165 -6.08 -24.66 -19.10
C MET A 165 -5.47 -25.35 -20.31
N PHE A 166 -6.14 -25.23 -21.46
CA PHE A 166 -5.73 -25.75 -22.76
C PHE A 166 -5.96 -24.66 -23.81
N TRP A 167 -5.34 -24.81 -24.97
CA TRP A 167 -5.55 -23.91 -26.11
C TRP A 167 -5.43 -24.65 -27.45
N GLU A 168 -6.08 -24.10 -28.48
CA GLU A 168 -6.05 -24.58 -29.86
C GLU A 168 -6.25 -23.43 -30.86
N SER A 169 -5.87 -23.64 -32.12
CA SER A 169 -6.20 -22.79 -33.26
C SER A 169 -6.34 -23.64 -34.53
N ASN A 170 -6.59 -23.04 -35.69
CA ASN A 170 -6.70 -23.79 -36.96
C ASN A 170 -5.44 -24.61 -37.28
N ASP A 171 -4.25 -24.08 -36.95
CA ASP A 171 -2.95 -24.72 -37.18
C ASP A 171 -2.34 -25.36 -35.92
N LEU A 172 -2.97 -25.16 -34.74
CA LEU A 172 -2.50 -25.68 -33.45
C LEU A 172 -3.51 -26.66 -32.83
N GLN A 173 -3.19 -27.95 -32.84
CA GLN A 173 -4.01 -28.98 -32.19
C GLN A 173 -4.13 -28.76 -30.67
N ARG A 174 -5.28 -29.11 -30.09
CA ARG A 174 -5.57 -28.87 -28.67
C ARG A 174 -4.54 -29.52 -27.75
N GLN A 175 -3.88 -28.68 -26.96
CA GLN A 175 -2.86 -29.07 -26.00
C GLN A 175 -2.99 -28.27 -24.70
N ARG A 176 -2.33 -28.73 -23.63
CA ARG A 176 -2.27 -27.98 -22.36
C ARG A 176 -1.52 -26.67 -22.63
N LEU A 177 -1.93 -25.61 -21.95
CA LEU A 177 -1.17 -24.36 -21.97
C LEU A 177 0.04 -24.53 -21.03
N ASP A 178 1.21 -24.82 -21.61
CA ASP A 178 2.41 -25.20 -20.86
C ASP A 178 3.73 -24.61 -21.42
N GLN A 179 4.82 -24.91 -20.71
CA GLN A 179 6.19 -24.40 -20.90
C GLN A 179 6.76 -24.50 -22.32
N ALA A 180 6.18 -25.29 -23.23
CA ALA A 180 6.54 -25.28 -24.65
C ALA A 180 6.19 -23.97 -25.36
N HIS A 181 5.25 -23.20 -24.81
CA HIS A 181 4.75 -21.93 -25.33
C HIS A 181 4.70 -20.82 -24.27
N LEU A 182 5.29 -21.06 -23.09
CA LEU A 182 5.29 -20.13 -21.98
C LEU A 182 6.72 -19.90 -21.52
N THR A 183 7.08 -18.63 -21.32
CA THR A 183 8.38 -18.22 -20.81
C THR A 183 8.23 -17.16 -19.73
N THR A 184 9.20 -17.09 -18.84
CA THR A 184 9.35 -16.03 -17.84
C THR A 184 10.54 -15.19 -18.28
N PRO A 185 10.37 -13.90 -18.64
CA PRO A 185 11.48 -13.06 -19.05
C PRO A 185 12.48 -12.89 -17.89
N PRO A 186 13.74 -12.51 -18.17
CA PRO A 186 14.71 -12.15 -17.14
C PRO A 186 14.13 -11.13 -16.15
N TRP A 187 14.58 -11.17 -14.90
CA TRP A 187 13.97 -10.37 -13.82
C TRP A 187 14.10 -8.84 -14.04
N SER A 188 15.02 -8.41 -14.91
CA SER A 188 15.16 -7.05 -15.43
C SER A 188 14.04 -6.63 -16.39
N ASP A 189 13.47 -7.58 -17.13
CA ASP A 189 12.58 -7.34 -18.27
C ASP A 189 11.10 -7.69 -17.96
N MET A 190 10.80 -8.06 -16.71
CA MET A 190 9.44 -8.19 -16.20
C MET A 190 8.70 -6.84 -16.14
N ARG A 191 8.26 -6.33 -17.30
CA ARG A 191 7.22 -5.29 -17.37
C ARG A 191 5.91 -5.86 -16.83
N LEU A 192 5.31 -5.12 -15.91
CA LEU A 192 4.22 -5.60 -15.07
C LEU A 192 2.87 -5.61 -15.80
N VAL A 193 2.49 -6.79 -16.28
CA VAL A 193 1.07 -7.18 -16.38
C VAL A 193 0.80 -8.10 -15.18
N ASP A 194 0.23 -7.64 -14.07
CA ASP A 194 -0.48 -6.39 -13.83
C ASP A 194 -0.04 -5.78 -12.48
N ARG A 195 0.35 -4.49 -12.50
CA ARG A 195 0.58 -3.65 -11.32
C ARG A 195 0.64 -2.17 -11.73
N GLU A 196 -0.51 -1.49 -11.74
CA GLU A 196 -0.56 -0.03 -11.52
C GLU A 196 -0.16 0.31 -10.06
N ALA A 197 1.04 -0.11 -9.65
CA ALA A 197 1.59 0.06 -8.31
C ALA A 197 3.10 -0.27 -8.31
N PHE A 198 3.94 0.69 -8.68
CA PHE A 198 5.38 0.73 -8.36
C PHE A 198 6.28 -0.37 -8.95
N HIS A 199 6.39 -0.43 -10.28
CA HIS A 199 7.74 -0.22 -10.82
C HIS A 199 7.94 1.28 -10.86
N LEU A 200 8.84 1.82 -10.04
CA LEU A 200 9.36 3.16 -10.29
C LEU A 200 10.29 3.04 -11.50
N GLU A 201 10.09 3.85 -12.54
CA GLU A 201 11.25 4.31 -13.32
C GLU A 201 12.05 5.19 -12.35
N GLY A 202 13.06 4.57 -11.70
CA GLY A 202 13.61 5.10 -10.47
C GLY A 202 14.10 6.55 -10.59
N PRO A 203 13.75 7.46 -9.66
CA PRO A 203 14.29 8.81 -9.65
C PRO A 203 15.82 8.75 -9.69
N GLN A 204 16.43 9.68 -10.43
CA GLN A 204 17.82 9.52 -10.86
C GLN A 204 18.78 9.46 -9.67
N ALA A 205 19.92 8.79 -9.89
CA ALA A 205 20.78 8.35 -8.80
C ALA A 205 21.38 9.51 -7.96
N ASP A 206 21.30 10.74 -8.45
CA ASP A 206 21.69 12.02 -7.85
C ASP A 206 20.66 12.61 -6.87
N GLN A 207 19.38 12.22 -6.96
CA GLN A 207 18.32 12.73 -6.08
C GLN A 207 18.31 12.02 -4.69
N ARG A 208 18.79 10.77 -4.63
CA ARG A 208 18.65 9.87 -3.47
C ARG A 208 19.53 10.28 -2.28
N VAL A 209 18.97 10.30 -1.07
CA VAL A 209 19.68 10.70 0.15
C VAL A 209 20.03 9.49 1.02
N SER A 210 21.33 9.19 1.14
CA SER A 210 21.88 8.02 1.87
C SER A 210 21.40 7.91 3.32
N GLY A 211 21.04 6.69 3.75
CA GLY A 211 20.41 6.38 5.03
C GLY A 211 18.89 6.19 4.95
N LEU A 212 18.33 5.37 5.84
CA LEU A 212 16.89 5.14 6.00
C LEU A 212 16.25 6.19 6.92
N ARG A 213 14.95 6.44 6.80
CA ARG A 213 14.18 7.22 7.79
C ARG A 213 13.92 6.33 9.01
N GLY A 214 14.57 6.63 10.14
CA GLY A 214 14.33 5.95 11.41
C GLY A 214 13.41 6.76 12.30
N ARG A 215 12.33 6.13 12.77
CA ARG A 215 11.32 6.67 13.68
C ARG A 215 11.31 5.87 14.97
N TYR A 216 11.20 6.56 16.10
CA TYR A 216 11.30 5.98 17.43
C TYR A 216 10.12 6.44 18.27
N PHE A 217 9.44 5.47 18.87
CA PHE A 217 8.19 5.64 19.58
C PHE A 217 8.35 5.20 21.04
N ALA A 218 7.69 5.88 21.97
CA ALA A 218 7.52 5.37 23.32
C ALA A 218 6.42 4.31 23.33
N GLY A 219 6.66 3.20 24.04
CA GLY A 219 5.77 2.03 24.02
C GLY A 219 6.11 1.00 22.93
N GLU A 220 5.68 -0.24 23.14
CA GLU A 220 6.03 -1.43 22.33
C GLU A 220 5.28 -1.47 20.98
N HIS A 221 4.19 -0.72 20.86
CA HIS A 221 3.18 -0.79 19.79
C HIS A 221 2.99 0.56 19.05
N PHE A 222 4.03 1.39 18.98
CA PHE A 222 4.07 2.70 18.30
C PHE A 222 3.20 3.82 18.91
N GLU A 223 2.91 3.75 20.21
CA GLU A 223 1.88 4.56 20.90
C GLU A 223 2.18 6.07 21.00
N GLN A 224 3.43 6.51 20.79
CA GLN A 224 3.76 7.94 20.67
C GLN A 224 5.09 8.13 19.96
N LEU A 225 5.12 8.82 18.80
CA LEU A 225 6.38 9.20 18.14
C LEU A 225 7.16 10.21 19.01
N VAL A 226 8.37 9.84 19.44
CA VAL A 226 9.23 10.66 20.33
C VAL A 226 10.51 11.16 19.66
N HIS A 227 10.96 10.53 18.56
CA HIS A 227 12.09 11.01 17.75
C HIS A 227 12.04 10.50 16.32
N GLN A 228 12.61 11.27 15.40
CA GLN A 228 12.87 10.85 14.02
C GLN A 228 14.23 11.37 13.54
N GLN A 229 14.97 10.54 12.82
CA GLN A 229 16.23 10.90 12.18
C GLN A 229 16.46 10.11 10.88
N ARG A 230 17.61 10.33 10.22
CA ARG A 230 18.07 9.50 9.11
C ARG A 230 19.23 8.61 9.57
N ASP A 231 19.00 7.32 9.62
CA ASP A 231 19.99 6.33 10.06
C ASP A 231 20.76 5.76 8.87
N THR A 232 22.08 5.83 8.91
CA THR A 232 22.92 5.24 7.86
C THR A 232 22.94 3.71 7.92
N HIS A 233 22.57 3.10 9.05
CA HIS A 233 22.59 1.65 9.28
C HIS A 233 21.46 1.23 10.23
N VAL A 234 20.92 0.02 10.04
CA VAL A 234 19.90 -0.55 10.93
C VAL A 234 20.57 -1.16 12.15
N SER A 235 20.76 -0.35 13.20
CA SER A 235 21.35 -0.82 14.45
C SER A 235 20.94 0.01 15.67
N ILE A 236 20.74 -0.69 16.79
CA ILE A 236 20.61 -0.13 18.13
C ILE A 236 21.66 -0.84 19.00
N LEU A 237 22.78 -0.19 19.29
CA LEU A 237 23.87 -0.76 20.11
C LEU A 237 24.23 0.18 21.26
N GLY A 238 23.41 0.13 22.32
CA GLY A 238 23.62 0.85 23.59
C GLY A 238 23.39 2.36 23.54
N ASN A 239 23.68 3.03 22.42
CA ASN A 239 23.41 4.45 22.21
C ASN A 239 22.00 4.64 21.62
N PHE A 240 21.02 4.90 22.48
CA PHE A 240 19.63 5.14 22.08
C PHE A 240 19.49 6.49 21.36
N PRO A 241 18.83 6.55 20.18
CA PRO A 241 18.55 7.79 19.48
C PRO A 241 17.27 8.50 20.00
N ILE A 242 16.89 8.31 21.27
CA ILE A 242 15.73 8.96 21.88
C ILE A 242 16.23 10.07 22.83
N PRO A 243 15.73 11.32 22.75
CA PRO A 243 16.26 12.46 23.53
C PRO A 243 16.28 12.28 25.06
N SER A 244 15.43 11.42 25.62
CA SER A 244 15.38 11.08 27.06
C SER A 244 16.32 9.94 27.46
N GLY A 245 17.02 9.31 26.51
CA GLY A 245 17.87 8.14 26.73
C GLY A 245 17.12 6.82 26.50
N ARG A 246 17.41 5.81 27.32
CA ARG A 246 16.80 4.48 27.21
C ARG A 246 15.43 4.45 27.88
N LEU A 247 14.40 4.14 27.09
CA LEU A 247 13.10 3.69 27.61
C LEU A 247 13.17 2.18 27.89
N GLU A 248 12.37 1.70 28.85
CA GLU A 248 12.19 0.25 29.07
C GLU A 248 11.22 -0.36 28.05
N GLN A 249 10.31 0.44 27.49
CA GLN A 249 9.38 0.09 26.42
C GLN A 249 9.47 1.11 25.28
N PHE A 250 9.76 0.64 24.08
CA PHE A 250 9.83 1.49 22.88
C PHE A 250 9.64 0.64 21.61
N SER A 251 9.39 1.32 20.51
CA SER A 251 9.37 0.68 19.19
C SER A 251 10.08 1.58 18.17
N ALA A 252 10.64 0.95 17.14
CA ALA A 252 11.37 1.63 16.09
C ALA A 252 10.90 1.13 14.73
N ARG A 253 10.80 2.05 13.76
CA ARG A 253 10.49 1.75 12.35
C ARG A 253 11.51 2.43 11.44
N TRP A 254 12.18 1.66 10.60
CA TRP A 254 13.03 2.17 9.53
C TRP A 254 12.37 1.97 8.17
N SER A 255 12.35 3.00 7.34
CA SER A 255 11.75 2.97 6.01
C SER A 255 12.62 3.66 4.96
N GLY A 256 12.69 3.09 3.75
CA GLY A 256 13.43 3.65 2.60
C GLY A 256 13.52 2.64 1.45
N VAL A 257 14.61 2.68 0.69
CA VAL A 257 14.93 1.71 -0.37
C VAL A 257 16.30 1.07 -0.16
N LEU A 258 16.38 -0.22 -0.52
CA LEU A 258 17.59 -1.02 -0.61
C LEU A 258 18.09 -1.05 -2.07
N GLU A 259 19.34 -0.67 -2.30
CA GLU A 259 20.04 -0.83 -3.59
C GLU A 259 20.75 -2.18 -3.63
N VAL A 260 20.15 -3.11 -4.36
CA VAL A 260 20.65 -4.45 -4.66
C VAL A 260 21.53 -4.34 -5.92
N PRO A 261 22.85 -4.58 -5.83
CA PRO A 261 23.77 -4.26 -6.93
C PRO A 261 23.81 -5.30 -8.06
N GLN A 262 23.36 -6.53 -7.83
CA GLN A 262 23.39 -7.67 -8.75
C GLN A 262 22.22 -8.64 -8.45
N ASP A 263 21.75 -9.40 -9.43
CA ASP A 263 20.73 -10.44 -9.20
C ASP A 263 21.25 -11.59 -8.32
N GLY A 264 20.36 -12.18 -7.51
CA GLY A 264 20.54 -13.49 -6.88
C GLY A 264 20.18 -13.55 -5.39
N THR A 265 20.69 -14.57 -4.72
CA THR A 265 20.42 -14.85 -3.30
C THR A 265 21.19 -13.90 -2.38
N TYR A 266 20.47 -13.15 -1.53
CA TYR A 266 21.04 -12.37 -0.44
C TYR A 266 20.66 -12.99 0.91
N THR A 267 21.64 -13.12 1.79
CA THR A 267 21.39 -13.56 3.17
C THR A 267 21.27 -12.33 4.06
N PHE A 268 20.21 -12.24 4.84
CA PHE A 268 20.02 -11.24 5.89
C PHE A 268 20.08 -11.96 7.23
N ALA A 269 20.95 -11.51 8.13
CA ALA A 269 21.17 -12.11 9.45
C ALA A 269 20.98 -11.05 10.54
N TRP A 270 20.40 -11.42 11.67
CA TRP A 270 20.08 -10.49 12.75
C TRP A 270 20.54 -10.99 14.11
N GLN A 271 20.82 -10.03 14.98
CA GLN A 271 20.87 -10.18 16.43
C GLN A 271 19.91 -9.14 17.04
N SER A 272 18.84 -9.58 17.70
CA SER A 272 17.79 -8.72 18.25
C SER A 272 17.49 -9.04 19.71
N GLY A 273 17.40 -8.00 20.55
CA GLY A 273 16.97 -8.13 21.94
C GLY A 273 15.47 -8.37 22.09
N ALA A 274 14.68 -7.91 21.11
CA ALA A 274 13.22 -8.03 21.12
C ALA A 274 12.65 -8.29 19.71
N ASP A 275 11.35 -8.11 19.54
CA ASP A 275 10.54 -8.63 18.44
C ASP A 275 10.78 -7.84 17.14
N LEU A 276 11.07 -8.53 16.03
CA LEU A 276 11.66 -7.95 14.80
C LEU A 276 10.92 -8.41 13.54
N TRP A 277 10.59 -7.45 12.66
CA TRP A 277 10.06 -7.68 11.31
C TRP A 277 10.87 -6.95 10.25
N MET A 278 10.86 -7.52 9.05
CA MET A 278 11.45 -6.92 7.85
C MET A 278 10.62 -7.27 6.62
N GLU A 279 10.35 -6.26 5.80
CA GLU A 279 9.77 -6.38 4.45
C GLU A 279 10.75 -5.84 3.41
N ILE A 280 10.94 -6.59 2.32
CA ILE A 280 11.66 -6.15 1.10
C ILE A 280 10.71 -6.33 -0.08
N GLY A 281 10.52 -5.29 -0.89
CA GLY A 281 9.60 -5.33 -2.04
C GLY A 281 8.17 -5.69 -1.63
N HIS A 282 7.72 -5.21 -0.46
CA HIS A 282 6.44 -5.53 0.18
C HIS A 282 6.25 -6.99 0.65
N ARG A 283 7.25 -7.88 0.44
CA ARG A 283 7.26 -9.26 0.96
C ARG A 283 7.86 -9.30 2.36
N ARG A 284 7.14 -9.90 3.32
CA ARG A 284 7.65 -10.18 4.68
C ARG A 284 8.75 -11.24 4.62
N VAL A 285 9.96 -10.88 5.02
CA VAL A 285 11.14 -11.78 5.06
C VAL A 285 11.56 -12.15 6.48
N VAL A 286 11.27 -11.31 7.49
CA VAL A 286 11.45 -11.65 8.91
C VAL A 286 10.14 -11.41 9.67
N SER A 287 9.76 -12.34 10.55
CA SER A 287 8.41 -12.41 11.15
C SER A 287 8.31 -12.40 12.67
N THR A 288 9.37 -12.74 13.41
CA THR A 288 9.44 -12.84 14.89
C THR A 288 10.91 -12.89 15.33
N GLY A 289 11.73 -11.94 14.87
CA GLY A 289 13.20 -12.08 14.86
C GLY A 289 13.93 -11.89 16.20
N VAL A 290 13.39 -12.37 17.32
CA VAL A 290 14.04 -12.33 18.65
C VAL A 290 15.28 -13.23 18.66
N GLY A 291 16.38 -12.77 19.27
CA GLY A 291 17.64 -13.53 19.38
C GLY A 291 18.47 -13.45 18.09
N GLU A 292 19.18 -14.54 17.78
CA GLU A 292 19.99 -14.65 16.56
C GLU A 292 19.24 -15.44 15.48
N GLY A 293 19.36 -15.02 14.21
CA GLY A 293 18.78 -15.76 13.09
C GLY A 293 19.22 -15.22 11.73
N SER A 294 18.81 -15.92 10.66
CA SER A 294 19.02 -15.47 9.29
C SER A 294 17.94 -15.97 8.33
N VAL A 295 17.83 -15.31 7.17
CA VAL A 295 16.94 -15.66 6.07
C VAL A 295 17.62 -15.40 4.72
N GLU A 296 17.43 -16.31 3.77
CA GLU A 296 17.87 -16.14 2.39
C GLU A 296 16.73 -15.60 1.52
N VAL A 297 17.07 -14.64 0.67
CA VAL A 297 16.10 -13.82 -0.07
C VAL A 297 16.64 -13.62 -1.49
N GLU A 298 16.01 -14.25 -2.48
CA GLU A 298 16.21 -13.88 -3.88
C GLU A 298 15.77 -12.43 -4.11
N LEU A 299 16.66 -11.64 -4.70
CA LEU A 299 16.45 -10.23 -5.07
C LEU A 299 17.08 -9.98 -6.45
N SER A 300 16.39 -9.22 -7.29
CA SER A 300 16.97 -8.70 -8.54
C SER A 300 17.81 -7.46 -8.30
N GLN A 301 18.72 -7.16 -9.21
CA GLN A 301 19.41 -5.87 -9.27
C GLN A 301 18.39 -4.72 -9.33
N GLY A 302 18.66 -3.62 -8.61
CA GLY A 302 17.82 -2.42 -8.60
C GLY A 302 17.42 -1.96 -7.21
N LEU A 303 16.29 -1.23 -7.14
CA LEU A 303 15.78 -0.63 -5.90
C LEU A 303 14.57 -1.40 -5.38
N HIS A 304 14.66 -1.83 -4.12
CA HIS A 304 13.57 -2.52 -3.43
C HIS A 304 13.10 -1.69 -2.24
N PRO A 305 11.79 -1.39 -2.11
CA PRO A 305 11.22 -0.84 -0.89
C PRO A 305 11.61 -1.67 0.34
N LEU A 306 12.14 -1.01 1.37
CA LEU A 306 12.62 -1.64 2.61
C LEU A 306 11.87 -1.05 3.82
N SER A 307 11.25 -1.92 4.61
CA SER A 307 10.63 -1.57 5.90
C SER A 307 11.10 -2.54 6.98
N ILE A 308 11.57 -2.02 8.11
CA ILE A 308 12.02 -2.81 9.27
C ILE A 308 11.39 -2.26 10.53
N VAL A 309 10.98 -3.13 11.44
CA VAL A 309 10.45 -2.76 12.76
C VAL A 309 11.13 -3.56 13.85
N HIS A 310 11.41 -2.90 14.97
CA HIS A 310 11.79 -3.51 16.24
C HIS A 310 10.80 -3.04 17.33
N SER A 311 10.12 -3.97 18.00
CA SER A 311 9.20 -3.71 19.12
C SER A 311 9.82 -4.28 20.41
N HIS A 312 9.91 -3.45 21.45
CA HIS A 312 10.69 -3.74 22.67
C HIS A 312 9.84 -3.56 23.93
N ASP A 313 9.77 -4.61 24.75
CA ASP A 313 8.83 -4.80 25.86
C ASP A 313 9.48 -4.71 27.26
N ASP A 314 10.63 -5.35 27.48
CA ASP A 314 11.47 -5.15 28.68
C ASP A 314 12.98 -5.38 28.45
N GLY A 315 13.80 -5.07 29.45
CA GLY A 315 15.20 -5.52 29.45
C GLY A 315 16.11 -4.75 28.48
N ASN A 316 17.19 -5.41 28.02
CA ASN A 316 18.27 -4.80 27.24
C ASN A 316 17.96 -4.82 25.73
N ALA A 317 17.49 -3.70 25.19
CA ALA A 317 17.38 -3.53 23.75
C ALA A 317 18.75 -3.56 23.05
N TYR A 318 18.82 -4.36 21.99
CA TYR A 318 19.86 -4.28 20.98
C TYR A 318 19.29 -4.71 19.63
N LEU A 319 19.79 -4.14 18.55
CA LEU A 319 19.54 -4.63 17.20
C LEU A 319 20.82 -4.48 16.37
N GLN A 320 21.18 -5.53 15.66
CA GLN A 320 22.15 -5.46 14.57
C GLN A 320 21.67 -6.35 13.43
N MET A 321 21.35 -5.74 12.29
CA MET A 321 21.02 -6.44 11.05
C MET A 321 22.25 -6.44 10.14
N HIS A 322 22.68 -7.61 9.70
CA HIS A 322 23.75 -7.84 8.73
C HIS A 322 23.17 -8.37 7.41
N TRP A 323 23.90 -8.18 6.32
CA TRP A 323 23.57 -8.80 5.04
C TRP A 323 24.80 -9.04 4.17
N HIS A 324 24.72 -10.02 3.26
CA HIS A 324 25.69 -10.29 2.22
C HIS A 324 25.04 -10.92 0.97
N GLY A 325 25.72 -10.88 -0.17
CA GLY A 325 25.26 -11.52 -1.41
C GLY A 325 26.10 -11.11 -2.63
N PRO A 326 25.60 -11.36 -3.86
CA PRO A 326 26.25 -10.93 -5.10
C PRO A 326 26.69 -9.46 -5.09
N GLY A 327 28.00 -9.22 -5.14
CA GLY A 327 28.57 -7.86 -5.09
C GLY A 327 28.49 -7.13 -3.73
N VAL A 328 28.11 -7.83 -2.65
CA VAL A 328 27.96 -7.29 -1.29
C VAL A 328 28.69 -8.17 -0.27
N ASP A 329 29.87 -7.71 0.16
CA ASP A 329 30.58 -8.29 1.31
C ASP A 329 29.74 -8.16 2.60
N GLU A 330 29.93 -9.08 3.56
CA GLU A 330 29.20 -9.09 4.82
C GLU A 330 29.39 -7.80 5.63
N GLN A 331 28.29 -7.09 5.86
CA GLN A 331 28.26 -5.79 6.53
C GLN A 331 26.94 -5.57 7.26
N VAL A 332 26.91 -4.61 8.19
CA VAL A 332 25.64 -4.13 8.78
C VAL A 332 24.79 -3.50 7.67
N LEU A 333 23.50 -3.85 7.61
CA LEU A 333 22.55 -3.37 6.62
C LEU A 333 22.48 -1.84 6.67
N GLY A 334 23.01 -1.18 5.64
CA GLY A 334 23.22 0.26 5.65
C GLY A 334 24.17 0.81 4.59
N GLY A 335 24.82 1.91 4.93
CA GLY A 335 25.85 2.58 4.14
C GLY A 335 25.33 3.12 2.82
N LYS A 336 26.08 2.86 1.74
CA LYS A 336 25.73 3.25 0.36
C LYS A 336 24.50 2.51 -0.19
N HIS A 337 24.13 1.37 0.40
CA HIS A 337 23.08 0.49 -0.10
C HIS A 337 21.68 0.84 0.41
N VAL A 338 21.56 1.76 1.36
CA VAL A 338 20.25 2.24 1.82
C VAL A 338 20.10 3.73 1.58
N SER A 339 18.92 4.13 1.13
CA SER A 339 18.60 5.55 0.96
C SER A 339 17.13 5.85 1.23
N THR A 340 16.88 7.13 1.50
CA THR A 340 15.58 7.76 1.41
C THR A 340 15.51 8.47 0.05
N LEU A 341 14.41 8.27 -0.66
CA LEU A 341 14.06 9.16 -1.76
C LEU A 341 13.69 10.53 -1.17
N PRO A 342 13.97 11.66 -1.86
CA PRO A 342 13.32 12.93 -1.56
C PRO A 342 11.81 12.78 -1.57
N TRP A 343 11.12 13.62 -0.81
CA TRP A 343 9.66 13.59 -0.78
C TRP A 343 9.07 13.91 -2.16
N ASP A 344 9.69 14.86 -2.85
CA ASP A 344 9.28 15.39 -4.15
C ASP A 344 9.48 14.40 -5.32
N ASP A 345 10.32 13.38 -5.13
CA ASP A 345 10.80 12.49 -6.20
C ASP A 345 10.20 11.08 -6.19
N MET A 346 9.21 10.81 -5.34
CA MET A 346 8.33 9.66 -5.53
C MET A 346 7.22 10.00 -6.53
N GLN A 347 7.58 10.32 -7.77
CA GLN A 347 6.71 11.05 -8.72
C GLN A 347 5.44 10.26 -9.15
N ASP A 348 5.42 8.93 -9.00
CA ASP A 348 4.22 8.10 -9.15
C ASP A 348 3.31 8.09 -7.89
N ALA A 349 3.89 8.29 -6.71
CA ALA A 349 3.18 8.43 -5.43
C ALA A 349 2.88 9.91 -5.14
N LYS A 350 2.06 10.54 -6.00
CA LYS A 350 1.47 11.85 -5.71
C LYS A 350 0.95 11.90 -4.26
N PRO A 351 1.23 12.95 -3.47
CA PRO A 351 0.84 13.00 -2.08
C PRO A 351 -0.67 12.80 -1.92
N MET A 352 -1.06 11.82 -1.11
CA MET A 352 -2.47 11.50 -0.89
C MET A 352 -3.14 12.55 -0.03
N LEU A 353 -4.39 12.86 -0.37
CA LEU A 353 -5.34 13.46 0.56
C LEU A 353 -5.92 12.36 1.43
N ILE A 354 -5.61 12.39 2.73
CA ILE A 354 -5.96 11.35 3.70
C ILE A 354 -7.21 11.74 4.47
N LEU A 355 -8.19 10.85 4.50
CA LEU A 355 -9.32 10.94 5.43
C LEU A 355 -9.00 10.13 6.70
N ILE A 356 -9.10 10.73 7.88
CA ILE A 356 -9.13 9.95 9.13
C ILE A 356 -10.59 9.56 9.38
N MET A 357 -10.91 8.27 9.31
CA MET A 357 -12.28 7.77 9.23
C MET A 357 -12.65 6.93 10.45
N THR A 358 -13.73 7.31 11.14
CA THR A 358 -14.14 6.63 12.36
C THR A 358 -15.66 6.57 12.59
N GLY A 359 -16.08 5.75 13.55
CA GLY A 359 -17.47 5.49 13.88
C GLY A 359 -17.78 4.02 14.10
N HIS A 360 -19.06 3.70 13.98
CA HIS A 360 -19.60 2.36 14.27
C HIS A 360 -19.54 1.44 13.02
N SER A 361 -20.36 0.40 13.01
CA SER A 361 -20.52 -0.58 11.91
C SER A 361 -20.71 0.06 10.52
N ASN A 362 -21.47 1.16 10.41
CA ASN A 362 -21.66 1.91 9.17
C ASN A 362 -20.41 2.68 8.68
N MET A 363 -19.37 2.83 9.51
CA MET A 363 -18.03 3.23 9.04
C MET A 363 -17.17 2.00 8.72
N ARG A 364 -17.26 0.95 9.54
CA ARG A 364 -16.49 -0.29 9.37
C ARG A 364 -16.74 -0.94 8.01
N GLY A 365 -18.00 -0.93 7.57
CA GLY A 365 -18.50 -1.68 6.43
C GLY A 365 -19.26 -2.93 6.88
N THR A 366 -20.44 -3.14 6.30
CA THR A 366 -21.40 -4.20 6.65
C THR A 366 -21.66 -5.19 5.52
N ILE A 367 -21.18 -4.90 4.31
CA ILE A 367 -21.42 -5.70 3.11
C ILE A 367 -20.06 -6.16 2.58
N PRO A 368 -19.79 -7.48 2.47
CA PRO A 368 -18.55 -7.97 1.86
C PRO A 368 -18.45 -7.49 0.41
N ASP A 369 -17.39 -6.74 0.13
CA ASP A 369 -17.07 -6.20 -1.20
C ASP A 369 -16.76 -7.30 -2.24
N GLY A 370 -16.53 -6.91 -3.49
CA GLY A 370 -16.13 -7.83 -4.57
C GLY A 370 -14.61 -7.82 -4.74
N ILE A 371 -14.02 -8.95 -5.10
CA ILE A 371 -12.55 -9.08 -5.25
C ILE A 371 -12.00 -8.04 -6.25
N ASP A 372 -12.80 -7.64 -7.24
CA ASP A 372 -12.46 -6.66 -8.29
C ASP A 372 -12.81 -5.20 -8.00
N SER A 373 -13.47 -4.92 -6.88
CA SER A 373 -14.05 -3.59 -6.62
C SER A 373 -13.00 -2.57 -6.17
N TYR A 374 -12.06 -2.18 -7.04
CA TYR A 374 -10.98 -1.24 -6.74
C TYR A 374 -10.97 -0.04 -7.69
N HIS A 375 -10.63 1.16 -7.19
CA HIS A 375 -10.31 2.32 -8.02
C HIS A 375 -8.78 2.62 -7.97
N PRO A 376 -8.11 2.91 -9.10
CA PRO A 376 -6.64 2.99 -9.17
C PRO A 376 -6.01 4.17 -8.44
N ARG A 377 -6.81 5.08 -7.85
CA ARG A 377 -6.34 6.23 -7.05
C ARG A 377 -6.83 6.23 -5.60
N THR A 378 -7.33 5.09 -5.11
CA THR A 378 -7.85 4.94 -3.73
C THR A 378 -7.07 3.92 -2.91
N TRP A 379 -6.81 4.25 -1.64
CA TRP A 379 -5.98 3.44 -0.75
C TRP A 379 -6.52 3.39 0.70
N GLU A 380 -6.37 2.25 1.36
CA GLU A 380 -6.64 2.08 2.80
C GLU A 380 -5.31 1.88 3.51
N TYR A 381 -5.09 2.68 4.57
CA TYR A 381 -3.99 2.47 5.49
C TYR A 381 -4.37 1.35 6.46
N ARG A 382 -3.52 0.33 6.56
CA ARG A 382 -3.65 -0.75 7.53
C ARG A 382 -2.77 -0.46 8.75
N PRO A 383 -3.38 -0.28 9.95
CA PRO A 383 -2.69 -0.17 11.23
C PRO A 383 -2.18 -1.56 11.67
N ASP A 384 -1.31 -2.14 10.86
CA ASP A 384 -0.50 -3.31 11.20
C ASP A 384 0.93 -2.87 11.53
N ARG A 385 1.74 -3.76 12.13
CA ARG A 385 3.07 -3.39 12.64
C ARG A 385 3.97 -2.69 11.59
N MET A 386 3.77 -2.91 10.28
CA MET A 386 4.56 -2.27 9.21
C MET A 386 3.99 -0.93 8.70
N ALA A 387 2.79 -0.49 9.11
CA ALA A 387 2.12 0.75 8.64
C ALA A 387 1.97 0.84 7.11
N ARG A 388 1.04 0.05 6.53
CA ARG A 388 1.01 -0.22 5.08
C ARG A 388 -0.23 0.32 4.39
N TRP A 389 -0.03 1.02 3.28
CA TRP A 389 -1.08 1.32 2.32
C TRP A 389 -1.39 0.10 1.45
N ARG A 390 -2.68 -0.18 1.22
CA ARG A 390 -3.18 -1.21 0.30
C ARG A 390 -4.29 -0.65 -0.60
N ARG A 391 -4.58 -1.34 -1.70
CA ARG A 391 -5.81 -1.09 -2.47
C ARG A 391 -7.02 -1.29 -1.56
N VAL A 392 -8.00 -0.40 -1.65
CA VAL A 392 -9.23 -0.42 -0.84
C VAL A 392 -10.41 -0.79 -1.71
N HIS A 393 -11.26 -1.70 -1.23
CA HIS A 393 -12.49 -1.99 -1.93
C HIS A 393 -13.43 -0.79 -1.95
N THR A 394 -14.06 -0.51 -3.10
CA THR A 394 -14.75 0.76 -3.37
C THR A 394 -16.27 0.69 -3.53
N ASP A 395 -16.86 -0.49 -3.74
CA ASP A 395 -18.17 -0.53 -4.40
C ASP A 395 -19.37 -0.80 -3.48
N LYS A 396 -19.21 -1.35 -2.27
CA LYS A 396 -20.38 -1.76 -1.46
C LYS A 396 -20.46 -1.17 -0.05
N SER A 397 -19.38 -0.95 0.69
CA SER A 397 -19.53 -0.47 2.08
C SER A 397 -18.35 0.29 2.71
N GLY A 398 -18.62 0.88 3.90
CA GLY A 398 -17.64 1.49 4.78
C GLY A 398 -17.07 2.81 4.24
N MET A 399 -15.78 2.79 3.93
CA MET A 399 -15.00 3.92 3.40
C MET A 399 -14.93 3.97 1.86
N GLY A 400 -15.09 2.80 1.21
CA GLY A 400 -14.77 2.59 -0.19
C GLY A 400 -15.48 3.54 -1.15
N PRO A 401 -16.82 3.61 -1.09
CA PRO A 401 -17.61 4.50 -1.95
C PRO A 401 -17.18 5.96 -1.87
N LEU A 402 -16.87 6.48 -0.68
CA LEU A 402 -16.43 7.88 -0.52
C LEU A 402 -15.06 8.14 -1.16
N LEU A 403 -14.11 7.21 -1.00
CA LEU A 403 -12.79 7.34 -1.62
C LEU A 403 -12.90 7.31 -3.15
N LYS A 404 -13.82 6.51 -3.69
CA LYS A 404 -14.11 6.41 -5.12
C LYS A 404 -14.72 7.71 -5.66
N GLU A 405 -15.85 8.15 -5.09
CA GLU A 405 -16.53 9.40 -5.45
C GLU A 405 -15.56 10.61 -5.40
N LEU A 406 -14.79 10.76 -4.32
CA LEU A 406 -13.78 11.82 -4.21
C LEU A 406 -12.69 11.70 -5.28
N ALA A 407 -12.20 10.50 -5.58
CA ALA A 407 -11.18 10.33 -6.61
C ALA A 407 -11.73 10.62 -8.01
N GLU A 408 -12.92 10.11 -8.35
CA GLU A 408 -13.59 10.34 -9.64
C GLU A 408 -13.91 11.84 -9.82
N ALA A 409 -14.43 12.50 -8.79
CA ALA A 409 -14.74 13.94 -8.79
C ALA A 409 -13.51 14.86 -8.79
N ASN A 410 -12.31 14.35 -8.42
CA ASN A 410 -11.06 15.11 -8.42
C ASN A 410 -9.97 14.40 -9.26
N PRO A 411 -10.00 14.55 -10.61
CA PRO A 411 -9.07 13.88 -11.51
C PRO A 411 -7.60 14.17 -11.19
N GLY A 412 -6.78 13.11 -11.15
CA GLY A 412 -5.34 13.22 -10.92
C GLY A 412 -4.91 13.35 -9.45
N VAL A 413 -5.85 13.56 -8.52
CA VAL A 413 -5.63 13.45 -7.05
C VAL A 413 -5.68 11.97 -6.63
N GLN A 414 -4.95 11.61 -5.57
CA GLN A 414 -5.06 10.30 -4.91
C GLN A 414 -5.64 10.46 -3.51
N PHE A 415 -6.52 9.54 -3.10
CA PHE A 415 -7.15 9.55 -1.79
C PHE A 415 -6.76 8.32 -0.97
N GLY A 416 -6.24 8.58 0.23
CA GLY A 416 -6.00 7.57 1.24
C GLY A 416 -7.02 7.70 2.37
N ALA A 417 -7.18 6.66 3.19
CA ALA A 417 -7.81 6.81 4.49
C ALA A 417 -7.27 5.86 5.56
N VAL A 418 -7.17 6.39 6.78
CA VAL A 418 -6.92 5.64 8.02
C VAL A 418 -8.28 5.35 8.64
N LYS A 419 -8.70 4.09 8.70
CA LYS A 419 -10.00 3.70 9.25
C LYS A 419 -9.84 2.90 10.53
N ILE A 420 -10.31 3.45 11.66
CA ILE A 420 -10.38 2.73 12.93
C ILE A 420 -11.77 2.96 13.53
N THR A 421 -12.47 1.87 13.81
CA THR A 421 -13.91 1.87 14.08
C THR A 421 -14.25 1.04 15.31
N ARG A 422 -15.26 1.49 16.06
CA ARG A 422 -15.72 0.83 17.29
C ARG A 422 -17.20 0.47 17.16
N ASP A 423 -17.47 -0.79 16.86
CA ASP A 423 -18.82 -1.34 16.99
C ASP A 423 -19.27 -1.22 18.45
N SER A 424 -20.45 -0.63 18.67
CA SER A 424 -21.03 -0.35 20.00
C SER A 424 -20.16 0.51 20.93
N GLY A 425 -19.34 1.40 20.38
CA GLY A 425 -18.71 2.47 21.17
C GLY A 425 -19.63 3.66 21.43
N THR A 426 -19.23 4.56 22.31
CA THR A 426 -19.88 5.88 22.48
C THR A 426 -18.92 7.02 22.14
N LEU A 427 -19.48 8.17 21.77
CA LEU A 427 -18.72 9.41 21.54
C LEU A 427 -17.83 9.76 22.75
N GLN A 428 -18.36 9.61 23.97
CA GLN A 428 -17.69 9.93 25.23
C GLN A 428 -16.64 8.89 25.68
N ASP A 429 -16.85 7.60 25.43
CA ASP A 429 -16.03 6.50 25.98
C ASP A 429 -14.98 5.95 24.99
N ASP A 430 -15.15 6.17 23.69
CA ASP A 430 -14.25 5.62 22.66
C ASP A 430 -13.64 6.70 21.73
N PHE A 431 -14.38 7.75 21.39
CA PHE A 431 -14.03 8.67 20.28
C PHE A 431 -13.53 10.08 20.68
N THR A 432 -13.65 10.50 21.94
CA THR A 432 -13.06 11.76 22.47
C THR A 432 -11.64 11.58 23.04
N GLN A 433 -10.93 12.69 23.25
CA GLN A 433 -9.52 12.70 23.68
C GLN A 433 -9.28 11.87 24.96
N GLY A 434 -8.21 11.08 24.94
CA GLY A 434 -7.83 10.23 26.08
C GLY A 434 -8.45 8.83 26.09
N ASN A 435 -9.34 8.50 25.16
CA ASN A 435 -9.87 7.16 24.96
C ASN A 435 -8.99 6.29 24.03
N ARG A 436 -9.27 4.98 23.96
CA ARG A 436 -8.41 4.03 23.21
C ARG A 436 -8.52 4.23 21.69
N THR A 437 -9.74 4.27 21.16
CA THR A 437 -9.95 4.41 19.71
C THR A 437 -9.55 5.80 19.23
N TYR A 438 -9.78 6.85 20.03
CA TYR A 438 -9.19 8.17 19.79
C TYR A 438 -7.67 8.12 19.62
N ARG A 439 -6.91 7.61 20.61
CA ARG A 439 -5.43 7.60 20.52
C ARG A 439 -4.97 6.88 19.27
N GLN A 440 -5.48 5.68 19.02
CA GLN A 440 -5.08 4.90 17.85
C GLN A 440 -5.36 5.63 16.51
N LEU A 441 -6.40 6.48 16.42
CA LEU A 441 -6.67 7.31 15.23
C LEU A 441 -5.65 8.45 15.07
N ILE A 442 -5.22 9.05 16.18
CA ILE A 442 -4.14 10.04 16.20
C ILE A 442 -2.83 9.35 15.82
N ASP A 443 -2.41 8.33 16.55
CA ASP A 443 -1.12 7.64 16.40
C ASP A 443 -0.91 7.14 14.95
N GLU A 444 -1.91 6.41 14.42
CA GLU A 444 -1.86 5.86 13.07
C GLU A 444 -2.07 6.92 11.99
N GLY A 445 -2.81 8.01 12.28
CA GLY A 445 -2.94 9.16 11.38
C GLY A 445 -1.65 9.98 11.29
N LEU A 446 -0.94 10.18 12.41
CA LEU A 446 0.35 10.86 12.49
C LEU A 446 1.44 10.08 11.73
N VAL A 447 1.34 8.74 11.71
CA VAL A 447 2.16 7.87 10.86
C VAL A 447 1.73 7.94 9.39
N ALA A 448 0.42 7.89 9.10
CA ALA A 448 -0.10 7.85 7.73
C ALA A 448 0.13 9.14 6.94
N GLN A 449 0.15 10.31 7.60
CA GLN A 449 0.45 11.60 6.95
C GLN A 449 1.91 11.72 6.47
N GLU A 450 2.79 10.78 6.80
CA GLU A 450 4.19 10.82 6.35
C GLU A 450 4.33 10.65 4.83
N GLY A 451 4.45 11.79 4.15
CA GLY A 451 4.55 11.88 2.70
C GLY A 451 3.26 12.34 2.02
N HIS A 452 2.23 12.64 2.81
CA HIS A 452 0.85 12.86 2.39
C HIS A 452 0.25 14.01 3.23
N ARG A 453 -1.05 14.29 3.11
CA ARG A 453 -1.71 15.35 3.89
C ARG A 453 -3.02 14.87 4.49
N ILE A 454 -3.25 15.10 5.78
CA ILE A 454 -4.58 14.91 6.37
C ILE A 454 -5.53 15.94 5.76
N ALA A 455 -6.48 15.46 4.98
CA ALA A 455 -7.44 16.25 4.27
C ALA A 455 -8.65 16.58 5.15
N ALA A 456 -9.23 15.57 5.82
CA ALA A 456 -10.41 15.69 6.66
C ALA A 456 -10.46 14.60 7.75
N VAL A 457 -11.28 14.81 8.78
CA VAL A 457 -11.78 13.75 9.66
C VAL A 457 -13.24 13.44 9.31
N VAL A 458 -13.58 12.18 9.06
CA VAL A 458 -14.91 11.74 8.59
C VAL A 458 -15.53 10.79 9.62
N THR A 459 -16.76 11.06 10.06
CA THR A 459 -17.38 10.30 11.16
C THR A 459 -18.77 9.73 10.82
N LYS A 460 -19.06 8.54 11.37
CA LYS A 460 -20.39 7.92 11.47
C LYS A 460 -20.63 7.45 12.92
N ILE A 461 -20.78 8.41 13.83
CA ILE A 461 -21.03 8.24 15.27
C ILE A 461 -22.46 8.75 15.60
N GLY A 462 -23.00 8.47 16.79
CA GLY A 462 -24.28 9.02 17.26
C GLY A 462 -25.42 8.00 17.43
N TRP A 463 -25.29 6.79 16.87
CA TRP A 463 -26.37 5.78 16.95
C TRP A 463 -26.61 5.24 18.36
N LEU A 464 -25.57 4.99 19.17
CA LEU A 464 -25.73 4.48 20.54
C LEU A 464 -26.34 5.53 21.46
N GLU A 465 -26.00 6.79 21.21
CA GLU A 465 -26.52 7.97 21.90
C GLU A 465 -28.05 8.07 21.70
N THR A 466 -28.57 7.74 20.51
CA THR A 466 -30.03 7.67 20.25
C THR A 466 -30.76 6.54 20.98
N ARG A 467 -30.01 5.58 21.52
CA ARG A 467 -30.51 4.43 22.31
C ARG A 467 -30.28 4.64 23.82
N GLY A 468 -29.80 5.81 24.25
CA GLY A 468 -29.60 6.14 25.67
C GLY A 468 -28.30 5.61 26.27
N HIS A 469 -27.32 5.25 25.44
CA HIS A 469 -25.95 4.98 25.89
C HIS A 469 -25.12 6.27 25.76
N GLY A 470 -24.47 6.70 26.84
CA GLY A 470 -23.94 8.06 26.94
C GLY A 470 -25.05 9.09 27.24
N SER A 471 -24.73 10.39 27.15
CA SER A 471 -25.66 11.48 27.44
C SER A 471 -26.08 12.22 26.17
N PRO A 472 -27.35 12.14 25.72
CA PRO A 472 -27.87 12.93 24.60
C PRO A 472 -27.75 14.45 24.80
N LEU A 473 -27.54 14.90 26.03
CA LEU A 473 -27.38 16.32 26.38
C LEU A 473 -25.94 16.83 26.17
N THR A 474 -24.93 15.96 26.13
CA THR A 474 -23.52 16.35 25.95
C THR A 474 -23.00 16.16 24.53
N VAL A 475 -23.73 15.48 23.63
CA VAL A 475 -23.28 15.17 22.25
C VAL A 475 -22.66 16.37 21.50
N LEU A 476 -23.21 17.58 21.66
CA LEU A 476 -22.67 18.81 21.05
C LEU A 476 -21.31 19.24 21.65
N GLU A 477 -21.14 19.06 22.96
CA GLU A 477 -19.90 19.31 23.69
C GLU A 477 -18.86 18.22 23.40
N ASP A 478 -19.27 16.95 23.39
CA ASP A 478 -18.42 15.80 23.08
C ASP A 478 -17.89 15.86 21.63
N PHE A 479 -18.70 16.25 20.64
CA PHE A 479 -18.21 16.53 19.28
C PHE A 479 -17.26 17.72 19.23
N GLY A 480 -17.50 18.78 20.02
CA GLY A 480 -16.57 19.91 20.15
C GLY A 480 -15.21 19.47 20.69
N ASN A 481 -15.20 18.70 21.77
CA ASN A 481 -14.00 18.14 22.39
C ASN A 481 -13.24 17.18 21.45
N MET A 482 -13.96 16.40 20.64
CA MET A 482 -13.35 15.57 19.60
C MET A 482 -12.70 16.43 18.51
N ILE A 483 -13.39 17.46 18.00
CA ILE A 483 -12.88 18.34 16.95
C ILE A 483 -11.62 19.08 17.42
N ASP A 484 -11.66 19.68 18.61
CA ASP A 484 -10.54 20.44 19.15
C ASP A 484 -9.32 19.55 19.41
N GLY A 485 -9.52 18.38 20.02
CA GLY A 485 -8.44 17.42 20.26
C GLY A 485 -7.76 16.98 18.97
N PHE A 486 -8.51 16.60 17.94
CA PHE A 486 -7.92 16.24 16.64
C PHE A 486 -7.14 17.41 16.01
N ARG A 487 -7.64 18.65 16.15
CA ARG A 487 -6.96 19.86 15.63
C ARG A 487 -5.64 20.15 16.33
N ASP A 488 -5.60 19.99 17.65
CA ASP A 488 -4.39 20.15 18.44
C ASP A 488 -3.35 19.05 18.12
N GLU A 489 -3.75 17.78 18.11
CA GLU A 489 -2.83 16.65 17.93
C GLU A 489 -2.27 16.57 16.49
N PHE A 490 -3.07 16.94 15.47
CA PHE A 490 -2.59 17.07 14.07
C PHE A 490 -1.94 18.43 13.78
N ASN A 491 -1.92 19.37 14.74
CA ASN A 491 -1.41 20.74 14.58
C ASN A 491 -2.02 21.46 13.35
N ASP A 492 -3.34 21.37 13.19
CA ASP A 492 -4.11 22.06 12.16
C ASP A 492 -5.40 22.63 12.77
N PRO A 493 -5.44 23.93 13.16
CA PRO A 493 -6.58 24.53 13.84
C PRO A 493 -7.84 24.62 12.96
N HIS A 494 -7.73 24.42 11.65
CA HIS A 494 -8.84 24.44 10.69
C HIS A 494 -9.06 23.07 10.02
N LEU A 495 -8.56 21.97 10.62
CA LEU A 495 -8.79 20.60 10.15
C LEU A 495 -10.30 20.39 9.87
N PRO A 496 -10.71 20.09 8.62
CA PRO A 496 -12.11 19.91 8.28
C PRO A 496 -12.72 18.66 8.91
N PHE A 497 -13.98 18.74 9.31
CA PHE A 497 -14.76 17.62 9.82
C PHE A 497 -16.01 17.35 8.97
N VAL A 498 -16.20 16.09 8.60
CA VAL A 498 -17.33 15.60 7.83
C VAL A 498 -18.16 14.69 8.75
N LEU A 499 -19.19 15.24 9.37
CA LEU A 499 -20.03 14.51 10.33
C LEU A 499 -21.27 13.95 9.63
N SER A 500 -21.50 12.65 9.76
CA SER A 500 -22.78 12.08 9.31
C SER A 500 -23.88 12.35 10.32
N GLN A 501 -25.07 12.69 9.83
CA GLN A 501 -26.28 12.52 10.63
C GLN A 501 -26.48 11.04 10.99
N VAL A 502 -27.14 10.79 12.13
CA VAL A 502 -27.58 9.44 12.49
C VAL A 502 -28.58 8.94 11.45
N VAL A 503 -28.40 7.69 11.01
CA VAL A 503 -29.28 6.99 10.05
C VAL A 503 -30.76 7.13 10.40
N GLU A 504 -31.60 7.23 9.37
CA GLU A 504 -33.04 7.39 9.51
C GLU A 504 -33.73 6.07 9.16
N SER A 505 -34.45 5.50 10.12
CA SER A 505 -35.25 4.28 9.95
C SER A 505 -36.64 4.45 10.56
N ASN A 506 -37.55 3.51 10.30
CA ASN A 506 -38.94 3.60 10.77
C ASN A 506 -39.04 3.82 12.30
N ASP A 507 -38.23 3.09 13.07
CA ASP A 507 -38.11 3.23 14.54
C ASP A 507 -37.66 4.63 15.00
N SER A 508 -36.95 5.37 14.15
CA SER A 508 -36.31 6.64 14.53
C SER A 508 -37.29 7.83 14.55
N GLN A 509 -38.35 7.77 13.75
CA GLN A 509 -39.31 8.87 13.60
C GLN A 509 -40.10 9.14 14.89
N GLU A 510 -40.34 8.11 15.71
CA GLU A 510 -41.03 8.20 17.00
C GLU A 510 -40.09 8.34 18.22
N ASN A 511 -38.76 8.46 18.01
CA ASN A 511 -37.77 8.49 19.09
C ASN A 511 -37.25 9.91 19.39
N ASP A 512 -37.79 10.55 20.43
CA ASP A 512 -37.33 11.86 20.95
C ASP A 512 -35.80 11.94 21.16
N THR A 513 -35.17 10.83 21.56
CA THR A 513 -33.72 10.76 21.78
C THR A 513 -32.94 10.86 20.47
N TRP A 514 -33.43 10.22 19.40
CA TRP A 514 -32.84 10.32 18.07
C TRP A 514 -33.00 11.74 17.51
N HIS A 515 -34.18 12.36 17.69
CA HIS A 515 -34.40 13.76 17.32
C HIS A 515 -33.45 14.71 18.04
N ALA A 516 -33.24 14.51 19.35
CA ALA A 516 -32.30 15.30 20.15
C ALA A 516 -30.84 15.15 19.67
N VAL A 517 -30.38 13.93 19.41
CA VAL A 517 -29.01 13.65 18.93
C VAL A 517 -28.79 14.20 17.51
N ARG A 518 -29.74 14.01 16.58
CA ARG A 518 -29.66 14.58 15.23
C ARG A 518 -29.68 16.11 15.27
N ALA A 519 -30.46 16.71 16.17
CA ALA A 519 -30.46 18.16 16.40
C ALA A 519 -29.15 18.66 17.04
N ALA A 520 -28.46 17.86 17.86
CA ALA A 520 -27.14 18.20 18.38
C ALA A 520 -26.08 18.20 17.28
N ILE A 521 -26.00 17.13 16.47
CA ILE A 521 -25.09 17.01 15.31
C ILE A 521 -25.27 18.18 14.34
N ASN A 522 -26.51 18.48 13.97
CA ASN A 522 -26.85 19.58 13.06
C ASN A 522 -26.49 20.99 13.59
N ARG A 523 -26.09 21.10 14.86
CA ARG A 523 -25.67 22.37 15.46
C ARG A 523 -24.16 22.48 15.65
N VAL A 524 -23.37 21.43 15.48
CA VAL A 524 -21.90 21.50 15.61
C VAL A 524 -21.28 22.61 14.73
N PRO A 525 -21.69 22.84 13.46
CA PRO A 525 -21.17 23.94 12.63
C PRO A 525 -21.52 25.36 13.13
N GLN A 526 -22.39 25.48 14.15
CA GLN A 526 -22.70 26.76 14.81
C GLN A 526 -21.69 27.10 15.93
N PHE A 527 -20.85 26.13 16.32
CA PHE A 527 -19.89 26.23 17.44
C PHE A 527 -18.45 25.86 17.06
N ARG A 528 -18.24 25.20 15.92
CA ARG A 528 -16.92 24.94 15.31
C ARG A 528 -16.99 25.26 13.83
N ASP A 529 -15.96 25.94 13.32
CA ASP A 529 -15.76 26.24 11.91
C ASP A 529 -15.30 24.99 11.14
N ASN A 530 -15.40 25.02 9.80
CA ASN A 530 -14.97 23.95 8.91
C ASN A 530 -15.55 22.55 9.27
N VAL A 531 -16.83 22.53 9.66
CA VAL A 531 -17.61 21.30 9.89
C VAL A 531 -18.76 21.25 8.90
N VAL A 532 -18.82 20.18 8.11
CA VAL A 532 -19.94 19.88 7.19
C VAL A 532 -20.75 18.70 7.69
N ILE A 533 -22.05 18.69 7.37
CA ILE A 533 -23.00 17.69 7.86
C ILE A 533 -23.54 16.89 6.67
N VAL A 534 -23.19 15.61 6.57
CA VAL A 534 -23.74 14.72 5.55
C VAL A 534 -25.14 14.27 5.99
N PRO A 535 -26.18 14.47 5.15
CA PRO A 535 -27.54 14.01 5.46
C PRO A 535 -27.62 12.49 5.71
N ALA A 536 -28.58 12.08 6.53
CA ALA A 536 -28.98 10.69 6.62
C ALA A 536 -29.89 10.32 5.44
N ASN A 537 -29.75 9.10 4.92
CA ASN A 537 -30.70 8.50 3.99
C ASN A 537 -31.36 7.25 4.61
N GLN A 538 -32.41 6.73 3.96
CA GLN A 538 -33.23 5.61 4.42
C GLN A 538 -32.90 4.27 3.71
N GLU A 539 -31.86 4.21 2.88
CA GLU A 539 -31.52 3.03 2.09
C GLU A 539 -30.72 2.02 2.93
N LEU A 540 -31.46 1.23 3.72
CA LEU A 540 -30.94 0.32 4.72
C LEU A 540 -31.08 -1.16 4.31
N ILE A 541 -30.20 -2.02 4.83
CA ILE A 541 -30.28 -3.49 4.75
C ILE A 541 -30.94 -4.10 6.00
N ASP A 542 -30.93 -3.37 7.12
CA ASP A 542 -31.71 -3.68 8.33
C ASP A 542 -32.25 -2.39 8.98
N HIS A 543 -32.59 -2.42 10.26
CA HIS A 543 -33.12 -1.28 11.00
C HIS A 543 -32.14 -0.10 11.22
N HIS A 544 -30.86 -0.23 10.85
CA HIS A 544 -29.85 0.85 10.97
C HIS A 544 -28.61 0.73 10.06
N HIS A 545 -28.31 -0.43 9.49
CA HIS A 545 -27.18 -0.57 8.58
C HIS A 545 -27.54 -0.16 7.15
N TYR A 546 -26.70 0.62 6.47
CA TYR A 546 -26.92 0.96 5.06
C TYR A 546 -26.87 -0.29 4.16
N ASN A 547 -27.72 -0.30 3.13
CA ASN A 547 -27.55 -1.19 1.97
C ASN A 547 -26.52 -0.57 1.01
N ALA A 548 -26.14 -1.29 -0.07
CA ALA A 548 -25.10 -0.82 -0.98
C ALA A 548 -25.46 0.51 -1.67
N GLU A 549 -26.73 0.73 -2.01
CA GLU A 549 -27.23 1.99 -2.58
C GLU A 549 -27.18 3.11 -1.54
N GLY A 550 -27.55 2.86 -0.29
CA GLY A 550 -27.42 3.83 0.81
C GLY A 550 -25.98 4.24 1.13
N TYR A 551 -25.01 3.34 0.94
CA TYR A 551 -23.58 3.68 1.02
C TYR A 551 -23.12 4.58 -0.14
N GLN A 552 -23.57 4.33 -1.36
CA GLN A 552 -23.24 5.15 -2.54
C GLN A 552 -23.92 6.53 -2.46
N LEU A 553 -25.21 6.60 -2.11
CA LEU A 553 -25.94 7.86 -1.90
C LEU A 553 -25.28 8.72 -0.82
N TRP A 554 -24.87 8.13 0.31
CA TRP A 554 -24.15 8.84 1.35
C TRP A 554 -22.76 9.32 0.89
N ALA A 555 -22.07 8.55 0.05
CA ALA A 555 -20.75 8.92 -0.49
C ALA A 555 -20.81 10.09 -1.47
N ALA A 556 -21.81 10.12 -2.35
CA ALA A 556 -22.07 11.25 -3.24
C ALA A 556 -22.42 12.53 -2.44
N GLN A 557 -23.32 12.41 -1.44
CA GLN A 557 -23.67 13.52 -0.54
C GLN A 557 -22.46 14.03 0.27
N ALA A 558 -21.60 13.14 0.76
CA ALA A 558 -20.38 13.51 1.45
C ALA A 558 -19.38 14.20 0.52
N THR A 559 -19.27 13.75 -0.74
CA THR A 559 -18.40 14.36 -1.76
C THR A 559 -18.84 15.76 -2.14
N GLU A 560 -20.15 15.97 -2.36
CA GLU A 560 -20.75 17.30 -2.58
C GLU A 560 -20.40 18.27 -1.42
N GLN A 561 -20.61 17.85 -0.17
CA GLN A 561 -20.29 18.65 1.01
C GLN A 561 -18.79 18.92 1.19
N ILE A 562 -17.92 17.97 0.81
CA ILE A 562 -16.45 18.16 0.83
C ILE A 562 -16.01 19.16 -0.25
N GLN A 563 -16.67 19.19 -1.41
CA GLN A 563 -16.40 20.14 -2.48
C GLN A 563 -16.95 21.55 -2.18
N GLU A 564 -18.13 21.66 -1.55
CA GLU A 564 -18.74 22.95 -1.21
C GLU A 564 -17.85 23.83 -0.32
N VAL A 565 -17.09 23.23 0.60
CA VAL A 565 -16.11 23.94 1.46
C VAL A 565 -14.70 24.02 0.88
N GLY A 566 -14.54 23.77 -0.44
CA GLY A 566 -13.27 23.92 -1.15
C GLY A 566 -12.15 23.00 -0.65
N LEU A 567 -12.48 21.91 0.05
CA LEU A 567 -11.52 21.16 0.87
C LEU A 567 -10.32 20.65 0.05
N VAL A 568 -10.58 20.01 -1.08
CA VAL A 568 -9.53 19.48 -1.96
C VAL A 568 -8.70 20.62 -2.56
N GLU A 569 -9.34 21.71 -2.97
CA GLU A 569 -8.67 22.87 -3.58
C GLU A 569 -7.73 23.58 -2.60
N HIS A 570 -8.22 23.89 -1.39
CA HIS A 570 -7.39 24.45 -0.31
C HIS A 570 -6.24 23.52 0.08
N ARG A 571 -6.50 22.20 0.16
CA ARG A 571 -5.46 21.22 0.51
C ARG A 571 -4.36 21.07 -0.55
N LEU A 572 -4.62 21.44 -1.80
CA LEU A 572 -3.64 21.47 -2.90
C LEU A 572 -2.99 22.86 -3.10
N ALA A 573 -3.67 23.95 -2.73
CA ALA A 573 -3.19 25.31 -2.98
C ALA A 573 -1.94 25.69 -2.14
N ASP A 574 -1.85 25.18 -0.91
CA ASP A 574 -0.71 25.48 -0.01
C ASP A 574 0.64 24.99 -0.57
N ASP A 575 0.65 23.90 -1.34
CA ASP A 575 1.84 23.33 -1.99
C ASP A 575 2.48 24.27 -3.04
N HIS A 576 1.79 25.36 -3.41
CA HIS A 576 2.30 26.37 -4.35
C HIS A 576 2.69 27.69 -3.66
N GLY A 577 2.67 27.74 -2.33
CA GLY A 577 3.08 28.92 -1.56
C GLY A 577 2.22 30.17 -1.78
N MET A 578 1.06 30.03 -2.44
CA MET A 578 0.08 31.10 -2.57
C MET A 578 -0.76 31.16 -1.30
N SER A 579 -0.40 32.06 -0.38
CA SER A 579 -1.29 32.41 0.72
C SER A 579 -2.59 32.99 0.15
N ILE A 580 -3.68 32.22 0.21
CA ILE A 580 -5.01 32.75 -0.03
C ILE A 580 -5.31 33.71 1.13
N GLU A 581 -5.21 35.01 0.88
CA GLU A 581 -5.80 36.00 1.80
C GLU A 581 -7.30 35.71 1.86
N GLN A 582 -7.76 35.20 3.01
CA GLN A 582 -9.19 35.11 3.29
C GLN A 582 -9.80 36.52 3.10
N PRO A 583 -10.99 36.66 2.47
CA PRO A 583 -11.62 37.95 2.28
C PRO A 583 -11.79 38.64 3.64
N ALA A 584 -11.04 39.72 3.85
CA ALA A 584 -10.83 40.29 5.17
C ALA A 584 -12.16 40.66 5.84
N VAL A 585 -12.45 40.07 6.99
CA VAL A 585 -13.64 40.39 7.81
C VAL A 585 -13.45 41.77 8.42
N THR A 586 -13.81 42.81 7.66
CA THR A 586 -13.65 44.21 8.03
C THR A 586 -14.64 44.62 9.12
N SER A 587 -14.20 44.45 10.37
CA SER A 587 -14.79 44.97 11.62
C SER A 587 -16.24 44.58 11.91
N VAL A 588 -16.43 43.66 12.85
CA VAL A 588 -17.72 43.44 13.52
C VAL A 588 -17.94 44.53 14.57
N GLU A 589 -18.74 45.55 14.26
CA GLU A 589 -19.34 46.42 15.28
C GLU A 589 -20.63 45.78 15.85
N PRO A 590 -20.81 45.74 17.19
CA PRO A 590 -21.97 45.09 17.80
C PRO A 590 -23.23 45.97 17.76
N SER A 591 -24.15 45.68 16.83
CA SER A 591 -25.47 46.35 16.76
C SER A 591 -26.50 45.67 17.68
N PRO A 592 -27.12 46.40 18.65
CA PRO A 592 -27.97 45.81 19.69
C PRO A 592 -29.46 45.65 19.27
N GLN A 593 -29.73 45.02 18.13
CA GLN A 593 -31.05 44.45 17.78
C GLN A 593 -30.92 43.48 16.60
N GLY A 594 -31.21 42.19 16.83
CA GLY A 594 -30.96 41.14 15.84
C GLY A 594 -32.03 41.02 14.76
N THR A 595 -31.72 41.45 13.53
CA THR A 595 -32.24 40.93 12.25
C THR A 595 -31.31 41.40 11.13
N ILE A 596 -30.73 40.48 10.36
CA ILE A 596 -29.91 40.83 9.18
C ILE A 596 -30.79 40.71 7.94
N ILE A 597 -30.90 41.81 7.18
CA ILE A 597 -31.45 41.79 5.81
C ILE A 597 -30.26 41.85 4.86
N VAL A 598 -29.95 40.73 4.21
CA VAL A 598 -28.93 40.71 3.15
C VAL A 598 -29.52 41.33 1.89
N LYS A 599 -29.02 42.51 1.50
CA LYS A 599 -29.11 42.99 0.12
C LYS A 599 -27.83 42.57 -0.61
N ALA A 600 -27.98 41.80 -1.67
CA ALA A 600 -26.93 41.65 -2.67
C ALA A 600 -27.10 42.73 -3.75
N GLU A 601 -26.05 43.49 -4.01
CA GLU A 601 -25.92 44.30 -5.23
C GLU A 601 -24.79 43.69 -6.07
N LEU A 602 -25.11 43.24 -7.29
CA LEU A 602 -24.10 42.78 -8.24
C LEU A 602 -23.56 43.99 -9.02
N GLU A 603 -22.31 44.36 -8.78
CA GLU A 603 -21.57 45.17 -9.76
C GLU A 603 -21.05 44.26 -10.88
N GLN A 604 -21.53 44.49 -12.11
CA GLN A 604 -21.08 43.75 -13.28
C GLN A 604 -19.76 44.33 -13.81
N ALA A 605 -18.78 43.46 -14.02
CA ALA A 605 -17.52 43.85 -14.66
C ALA A 605 -17.75 44.33 -16.10
N THR A 606 -17.24 45.53 -16.42
CA THR A 606 -17.17 46.04 -17.79
C THR A 606 -15.70 46.24 -18.18
N GLN A 607 -15.25 45.52 -19.21
CA GLN A 607 -13.92 45.72 -19.80
C GLN A 607 -13.95 46.84 -20.84
N PRO A 608 -12.89 47.66 -20.96
CA PRO A 608 -12.65 48.50 -22.13
C PRO A 608 -11.75 47.80 -23.16
N ARG A 609 -12.21 47.75 -24.41
CA ARG A 609 -11.39 47.74 -25.64
C ARG A 609 -12.09 48.60 -26.69
N ASP A 610 -11.31 49.17 -27.61
CA ASP A 610 -11.73 50.14 -28.63
C ASP A 610 -12.74 49.58 -29.66
#